data_AF-A0A8J3QY65-F1
#
_entry.id   AF-A0A8J3QY65-F1
#
_cell.length_a   1.000
_cell.length_b   1.000
_cell.length_c   1.000
_cell.angle_alpha   90.00
_cell.angle_beta   90.00
_cell.angle_gamma   90.00
#
_symmetry.space_group_name_H-M   'P 1'
#
loop_
_entity.id
_entity.type
_entity.pdbx_description
1 polymer ?
#
loop_
_entity_poly.entity_id
_entity_poly.type
_entity_poly.pdbx_seq_one_letter_code
_entity_poly.pdbx_strand_id
1 'polypeptide(L)'
;MIKSSADEVAGIRPTLADLAVLMRDAFERVRSSGRTDWNVMTVPVLKNRLLHMTGRQFSEISYGAHSMSELIGQFPELLEIDTSVKPPKVRLREGGGQPAEAFPARYQIRRDLWNAVVDFDRGEPYLWTGTVALPESECGEAERLSELPTLTREAETAWRADFAASVADGLDDNDRDKVNVWLERQLSTRALPTDVQGTWNDHLRARVLDRLRQWFHDHDIDEPADLLVAASKPADRRDGPGLDELRAFVIRCVQNMNFEELSELRLPPQALLRTERRPHPWRGDAAK
;
A
#
# COMPACT_ATOMS: atom_id res chain seq x y z
N MET A 1 31.60 15.29 -36.96
CA MET A 1 30.15 15.49 -36.74
C MET A 1 29.71 14.42 -35.76
N ILE A 2 29.81 14.73 -34.46
CA ILE A 2 29.60 13.77 -33.37
C ILE A 2 28.11 13.83 -33.03
N LYS A 3 27.37 12.75 -33.32
CA LYS A 3 26.00 12.59 -32.81
C LYS A 3 26.11 12.38 -31.29
N SER A 4 25.60 13.36 -30.55
CA SER A 4 25.55 13.33 -29.09
C SER A 4 24.60 12.23 -28.64
N SER A 5 25.14 11.29 -27.87
CA SER A 5 24.41 10.29 -27.11
C SER A 5 23.66 11.02 -25.98
N ALA A 6 22.34 11.09 -26.06
CA ALA A 6 21.50 11.80 -25.08
C ALA A 6 20.26 10.99 -24.65
N ASP A 7 20.18 9.70 -24.98
CA ASP A 7 18.96 8.89 -24.77
C ASP A 7 19.14 7.70 -23.82
N GLU A 8 20.19 7.69 -22.99
CA GLU A 8 20.48 6.54 -22.12
C GLU A 8 20.81 6.94 -20.67
N VAL A 9 19.98 7.80 -20.08
CA VAL A 9 19.87 7.89 -18.62
C VAL A 9 18.56 7.22 -18.24
N ALA A 10 18.66 6.00 -17.72
CA ALA A 10 17.53 5.19 -17.28
C ALA A 10 16.57 6.00 -16.40
N GLY A 11 15.29 6.00 -16.79
CA GLY A 11 14.22 6.77 -16.20
C GLY A 11 13.83 6.24 -14.83
N ILE A 12 14.57 6.65 -13.79
CA ILE A 12 14.14 6.54 -12.40
C ILE A 12 12.87 7.38 -12.28
N ARG A 13 11.72 6.73 -12.13
CA ARG A 13 10.48 7.42 -11.86
C ARG A 13 10.56 7.97 -10.44
N PRO A 14 10.39 9.30 -10.24
CA PRO A 14 10.51 9.88 -8.91
C PRO A 14 9.42 9.31 -7.99
N THR A 15 9.81 8.93 -6.77
CA THR A 15 8.91 8.32 -5.79
C THR A 15 8.23 9.39 -4.94
N LEU A 16 7.15 9.01 -4.23
CA LEU A 16 6.51 9.92 -3.26
C LEU A 16 7.42 10.24 -2.07
N ALA A 17 8.35 9.34 -1.72
CA ALA A 17 9.36 9.60 -0.70
C ALA A 17 10.32 10.72 -1.15
N ASP A 18 10.81 10.67 -2.39
CA ASP A 18 11.65 11.73 -2.98
C ASP A 18 10.91 13.07 -2.95
N LEU A 19 9.61 13.06 -3.24
CA LEU A 19 8.78 14.25 -3.20
C LEU A 19 8.63 14.80 -1.78
N ALA A 20 8.44 13.95 -0.76
CA ALA A 20 8.37 14.38 0.63
C ALA A 20 9.67 15.07 1.08
N VAL A 21 10.82 14.54 0.67
CA VAL A 21 12.14 15.16 0.89
C VAL A 21 12.21 16.52 0.19
N LEU A 22 11.83 16.59 -1.10
CA LEU A 22 11.79 17.84 -1.87
C LEU A 22 10.87 18.89 -1.23
N MET A 23 9.72 18.48 -0.70
CA MET A 23 8.79 19.37 -0.01
C MET A 23 9.43 19.94 1.26
N ARG A 24 10.07 19.12 2.11
CA ARG A 24 10.79 19.60 3.29
C ARG A 24 11.88 20.61 2.93
N ASP A 25 12.72 20.26 1.96
CA ASP A 25 13.79 21.13 1.48
C ASP A 25 13.27 22.47 0.97
N ALA A 26 12.08 22.49 0.35
CA ALA A 26 11.45 23.74 -0.09
C ALA A 26 11.13 24.68 1.08
N PHE A 27 10.71 24.16 2.23
CA PHE A 27 10.48 24.92 3.47
C PHE A 27 11.80 25.31 4.15
N GLU A 28 12.78 24.42 4.21
CA GLU A 28 14.08 24.71 4.84
C GLU A 28 14.84 25.83 4.11
N ARG A 29 14.70 25.93 2.78
CA ARG A 29 15.19 27.09 2.00
C ARG A 29 14.51 28.41 2.35
N VAL A 30 13.26 28.39 2.85
CA VAL A 30 12.62 29.61 3.38
C VAL A 30 13.19 29.94 4.75
N ARG A 31 13.40 28.93 5.58
CA ARG A 31 13.95 29.09 6.92
C ARG A 31 15.33 29.72 6.90
N SER A 32 16.21 29.26 6.00
CA SER A 32 17.55 29.83 5.84
C SER A 32 17.57 31.29 5.37
N SER A 33 16.45 31.81 4.83
CA SER A 33 16.30 33.23 4.49
C SER A 33 15.98 34.15 5.67
N GLY A 34 15.80 33.60 6.88
CA GLY A 34 15.54 34.37 8.11
C GLY A 34 14.10 34.84 8.29
N ARG A 35 13.15 34.32 7.50
CA ARG A 35 11.73 34.65 7.65
C ARG A 35 11.13 34.00 8.89
N THR A 36 10.33 34.76 9.64
CA THR A 36 9.64 34.28 10.85
C THR A 36 8.49 33.31 10.55
N ASP A 37 7.89 33.41 9.37
CA ASP A 37 6.78 32.57 8.89
C ASP A 37 7.25 31.47 7.92
N TRP A 38 8.48 30.97 8.11
CA TRP A 38 9.12 30.04 7.18
C TRP A 38 8.37 28.73 6.97
N ASN A 39 7.59 28.30 7.97
CA ASN A 39 6.80 27.07 7.95
C ASN A 39 5.45 27.22 7.24
N VAL A 40 5.11 28.40 6.69
CA VAL A 40 3.86 28.63 5.95
C VAL A 40 4.15 29.24 4.58
N MET A 41 3.56 28.67 3.53
CA MET A 41 3.58 29.29 2.21
C MET A 41 2.31 28.97 1.42
N THR A 42 2.03 29.70 0.34
CA THR A 42 0.85 29.41 -0.49
C THR A 42 1.13 28.23 -1.41
N VAL A 43 0.09 27.50 -1.82
CA VAL A 43 0.20 26.37 -2.77
C VAL A 43 0.99 26.74 -4.04
N PRO A 44 0.76 27.90 -4.69
CA PRO A 44 1.56 28.32 -5.85
C PRO A 44 3.04 28.55 -5.53
N VAL A 45 3.35 29.06 -4.33
CA VAL A 45 4.75 29.30 -3.89
C VAL A 45 5.47 27.97 -3.69
N LEU A 46 4.83 27.00 -3.04
CA LEU A 46 5.39 25.65 -2.89
C LEU A 46 5.65 25.01 -4.26
N LYS A 47 4.67 25.05 -5.18
CA LYS A 47 4.83 24.54 -6.55
C LYS A 47 6.00 25.19 -7.28
N ASN A 48 6.12 26.52 -7.20
CA ASN A 48 7.23 27.23 -7.83
C ASN A 48 8.58 26.80 -7.26
N ARG A 49 8.69 26.58 -5.94
CA ARG A 49 9.91 26.09 -5.30
C ARG A 49 10.29 24.69 -5.78
N LEU A 50 9.32 23.78 -5.84
CA LEU A 50 9.53 22.42 -6.38
C LEU A 50 9.98 22.47 -7.84
N LEU A 51 9.37 23.34 -8.66
CA LEU A 51 9.82 23.58 -10.04
C LEU A 51 11.26 24.08 -10.07
N HIS A 52 11.65 25.03 -9.23
CA HIS A 52 13.04 25.53 -9.20
C HIS A 52 14.04 24.45 -8.79
N MET A 53 13.70 23.65 -7.78
CA MET A 53 14.56 22.57 -7.27
C MET A 53 14.77 21.43 -8.27
N THR A 54 13.78 21.19 -9.11
CA THR A 54 13.78 20.10 -10.10
C THR A 54 14.14 20.57 -11.52
N GLY A 55 14.73 21.77 -11.68
CA GLY A 55 15.04 22.29 -13.01
C GLY A 55 13.81 22.42 -13.93
N ARG A 56 12.64 22.70 -13.33
CA ARG A 56 11.31 22.80 -13.94
C ARG A 56 10.73 21.48 -14.47
N GLN A 57 11.24 20.34 -14.02
CA GLN A 57 10.72 19.02 -14.41
C GLN A 57 9.58 18.52 -13.51
N PHE A 58 9.35 19.15 -12.35
CA PHE A 58 8.26 18.77 -11.46
C PHE A 58 6.87 18.87 -12.14
N SER A 59 6.09 17.80 -12.01
CA SER A 59 4.69 17.72 -12.44
C SER A 59 3.91 16.86 -11.45
N GLU A 60 2.75 17.34 -11.00
CA GLU A 60 1.89 16.60 -10.07
C GLU A 60 1.41 15.26 -10.63
N ILE A 61 1.24 15.21 -11.96
CA ILE A 61 0.79 14.02 -12.70
C ILE A 61 1.81 12.89 -12.57
N SER A 62 3.11 13.21 -12.54
CA SER A 62 4.19 12.21 -12.36
C SER A 62 4.10 11.47 -11.03
N TYR A 63 3.40 12.06 -10.05
CA TYR A 63 3.15 11.51 -8.72
C TYR A 63 1.69 11.03 -8.54
N GLY A 64 0.92 10.94 -9.63
CA GLY A 64 -0.44 10.42 -9.60
C GLY A 64 -1.51 11.37 -9.05
N ALA A 65 -1.25 12.68 -9.03
CA ALA A 65 -2.22 13.71 -8.64
C ALA A 65 -2.59 14.61 -9.83
N HIS A 66 -3.83 15.09 -9.87
CA HIS A 66 -4.34 15.99 -10.91
C HIS A 66 -4.15 17.47 -10.58
N SER A 67 -3.83 17.78 -9.32
CA SER A 67 -3.58 19.14 -8.85
C SER A 67 -2.59 19.18 -7.69
N MET A 68 -1.97 20.34 -7.46
CA MET A 68 -1.07 20.54 -6.33
C MET A 68 -1.77 20.34 -4.98
N SER A 69 -3.03 20.76 -4.84
CA SER A 69 -3.79 20.56 -3.61
C SER A 69 -4.09 19.08 -3.34
N GLU A 70 -4.43 18.31 -4.39
CA GLU A 70 -4.60 16.86 -4.29
C GLU A 70 -3.28 16.18 -3.89
N LEU A 71 -2.16 16.62 -4.47
CA LEU A 71 -0.84 16.09 -4.16
C LEU A 71 -0.44 16.36 -2.70
N ILE A 72 -0.65 17.59 -2.21
CA ILE A 72 -0.39 17.94 -0.80
C ILE A 72 -1.27 17.10 0.13
N GLY A 73 -2.51 16.81 -0.27
CA GLY A 73 -3.41 15.93 0.48
C GLY A 73 -2.93 14.49 0.63
N GLN A 74 -1.90 14.06 -0.11
CA GLN A 74 -1.25 12.76 0.07
C GLN A 74 -0.23 12.72 1.21
N PHE A 75 0.13 13.89 1.78
CA PHE A 75 1.12 14.01 2.87
C PHE A 75 0.52 14.71 4.12
N PRO A 76 -0.61 14.25 4.69
CA PRO A 76 -1.27 14.90 5.82
C PRO A 76 -0.41 14.96 7.10
N GLU A 77 0.55 14.05 7.23
CA GLU A 77 1.55 13.98 8.30
C GLU A 77 2.63 15.05 8.17
N LEU A 78 2.95 15.46 6.95
CA LEU A 78 3.97 16.48 6.67
C LEU A 78 3.37 17.87 6.58
N LEU A 79 2.25 17.99 5.86
CA LEU A 79 1.67 19.26 5.44
C LEU A 79 0.21 19.38 5.88
N GLU A 80 -0.14 20.56 6.35
CA GLU A 80 -1.52 20.98 6.58
C GLU A 80 -1.91 21.98 5.48
N ILE A 81 -3.05 21.77 4.82
CA ILE A 81 -3.58 22.68 3.81
C ILE A 81 -4.79 23.46 4.35
N ASP A 82 -4.70 24.77 4.33
CA ASP A 82 -5.78 25.70 4.65
C ASP A 82 -6.40 26.21 3.35
N THR A 83 -7.61 25.70 3.06
CA THR A 83 -8.41 26.06 1.88
C THR A 83 -9.41 27.19 2.14
N SER A 84 -9.48 27.71 3.38
CA SER A 84 -10.38 28.81 3.73
C SER A 84 -9.94 30.15 3.11
N VAL A 85 -8.66 30.25 2.73
CA VAL A 85 -8.04 31.43 2.12
C VAL A 85 -7.71 31.22 0.65
N LYS A 86 -7.72 32.30 -0.14
CA LYS A 86 -7.32 32.30 -1.56
C LYS A 86 -6.09 33.19 -1.78
N PRO A 87 -4.97 32.66 -2.32
CA PRO A 87 -4.71 31.25 -2.62
C PRO A 87 -4.59 30.39 -1.36
N PRO A 88 -4.88 29.06 -1.43
CA PRO A 88 -4.73 28.16 -0.28
C PRO A 88 -3.32 28.21 0.29
N LYS A 89 -3.23 28.10 1.61
CA LYS A 89 -1.96 28.06 2.35
C LYS A 89 -1.61 26.64 2.73
N VAL A 90 -0.33 26.37 2.80
CA VAL A 90 0.26 25.11 3.21
C VAL A 90 1.19 25.40 4.38
N ARG A 91 1.02 24.66 5.46
CA ARG A 91 1.86 24.74 6.65
C ARG A 91 2.62 23.44 6.82
N LEU A 92 3.92 23.53 7.07
CA LEU A 92 4.72 22.40 7.52
C LEU A 92 4.40 22.14 9.01
N ARG A 93 4.02 20.91 9.36
CA ARG A 93 3.73 20.53 10.75
C ARG A 93 5.02 20.51 11.59
N GLU A 94 5.04 21.23 12.72
CA GLU A 94 6.13 21.15 13.70
C GLU A 94 6.05 19.79 14.42
N GLY A 95 7.17 19.05 14.44
CA GLY A 95 7.20 17.67 14.96
C GLY A 95 6.90 16.60 13.91
N GLY A 96 6.80 16.97 12.63
CA GLY A 96 6.97 16.02 11.53
C GLY A 96 8.40 15.50 11.58
N GLY A 97 8.64 14.46 12.39
CA GLY A 97 9.88 13.69 12.39
C GLY A 97 10.22 13.25 10.97
N GLN A 98 11.40 12.66 10.79
CA GLN A 98 11.60 11.78 9.63
C GLN A 98 10.31 10.98 9.43
N PRO A 99 9.76 11.02 8.20
CA PRO A 99 8.42 10.49 8.02
C PRO A 99 8.52 9.03 8.47
N ALA A 100 7.75 8.64 9.49
CA ALA A 100 7.19 7.30 9.44
C ALA A 100 6.42 7.35 8.12
N GLU A 101 7.00 6.80 7.06
CA GLU A 101 6.51 7.01 5.71
C GLU A 101 5.03 6.69 5.69
N ALA A 102 4.22 7.73 5.54
CA ALA A 102 2.80 7.56 5.36
C ALA A 102 2.66 6.83 4.02
N PHE A 103 2.46 5.52 4.10
CA PHE A 103 2.30 4.68 2.95
C PHE A 103 1.13 5.22 2.15
N PRO A 104 1.33 5.62 0.88
CA PRO A 104 0.20 5.96 0.07
C PRO A 104 -0.62 4.68 -0.04
N ALA A 105 -1.89 4.71 0.36
CA ALA A 105 -2.78 3.54 0.43
C ALA A 105 -2.85 2.73 -0.88
N ARG A 106 -2.36 3.32 -1.98
CA ARG A 106 -2.23 2.77 -3.33
C ARG A 106 -0.94 1.96 -3.56
N TYR A 107 -0.08 1.72 -2.58
CA TYR A 107 1.10 0.87 -2.73
C TYR A 107 1.09 -0.31 -1.76
N GLN A 108 1.64 -1.42 -2.22
CA GLN A 108 1.85 -2.64 -1.45
C GLN A 108 3.33 -3.00 -1.53
N ILE A 109 3.86 -3.49 -0.41
CA ILE A 109 5.19 -4.10 -0.40
C ILE A 109 5.13 -5.34 -1.31
N ARG A 110 6.17 -5.54 -2.10
CA ARG A 110 6.30 -6.71 -2.97
C ARG A 110 6.01 -8.00 -2.18
N ARG A 111 5.19 -8.87 -2.74
CA ARG A 111 4.54 -9.95 -1.97
C ARG A 111 5.53 -10.92 -1.32
N ASP A 112 6.59 -11.27 -2.03
CA ASP A 112 7.66 -12.13 -1.54
C ASP A 112 8.40 -11.51 -0.36
N LEU A 113 8.72 -10.22 -0.43
CA LEU A 113 9.36 -9.47 0.66
C LEU A 113 8.43 -9.26 1.85
N TRP A 114 7.14 -9.00 1.60
CA TRP A 114 6.12 -8.96 2.66
C TRP A 114 6.10 -10.29 3.42
N ASN A 115 5.96 -11.41 2.68
CA ASN A 115 5.94 -12.74 3.28
C ASN A 115 7.22 -13.03 4.06
N ALA A 116 8.39 -12.70 3.49
CA ALA A 116 9.68 -12.91 4.15
C ALA A 116 9.78 -12.28 5.54
N VAL A 117 9.14 -11.12 5.72
CA VAL A 117 9.10 -10.44 7.02
C VAL A 117 8.00 -10.99 7.91
N VAL A 118 6.76 -11.17 7.42
CA VAL A 118 5.62 -11.44 8.30
C VAL A 118 5.32 -12.92 8.53
N ASP A 119 5.85 -13.83 7.71
CA ASP A 119 5.56 -15.27 7.74
C ASP A 119 6.47 -16.03 8.73
N PHE A 120 6.43 -15.63 10.00
CA PHE A 120 7.29 -16.21 11.04
C PHE A 120 6.77 -17.53 11.63
N ASP A 121 5.52 -17.90 11.35
CA ASP A 121 4.96 -19.19 11.78
C ASP A 121 5.50 -20.37 10.96
N ARG A 122 6.09 -20.11 9.78
CA ARG A 122 6.65 -21.14 8.90
C ARG A 122 7.89 -21.83 9.48
N GLY A 123 8.61 -21.14 10.38
CA GLY A 123 9.77 -21.68 11.08
C GLY A 123 11.03 -21.88 10.22
N GLU A 124 11.01 -21.41 8.96
CA GLU A 124 12.18 -21.38 8.09
C GLU A 124 12.45 -19.93 7.63
N PRO A 125 13.73 -19.55 7.48
CA PRO A 125 14.08 -18.22 7.02
C PRO A 125 13.80 -18.04 5.53
N TYR A 126 13.60 -16.79 5.13
CA TYR A 126 13.58 -16.40 3.72
C TYR A 126 14.96 -15.86 3.33
N LEU A 127 15.42 -16.28 2.16
CA LEU A 127 16.71 -15.91 1.60
C LEU A 127 16.52 -14.98 0.40
N TRP A 128 17.37 -13.95 0.32
CA TRP A 128 17.39 -13.00 -0.79
C TRP A 128 18.31 -13.49 -1.91
N THR A 129 17.75 -13.73 -3.11
CA THR A 129 18.50 -14.18 -4.30
C THR A 129 19.11 -13.06 -5.14
N GLY A 130 19.02 -11.81 -4.68
CA GLY A 130 19.30 -10.62 -5.50
C GLY A 130 18.11 -10.15 -6.33
N THR A 131 17.09 -11.00 -6.51
CA THR A 131 15.89 -10.65 -7.29
C THR A 131 14.59 -10.98 -6.58
N VAL A 132 14.52 -12.12 -5.89
CA VAL A 132 13.32 -12.62 -5.22
C VAL A 132 13.66 -13.12 -3.82
N ALA A 133 12.73 -12.94 -2.89
CA ALA A 133 12.77 -13.58 -1.58
C ALA A 133 12.13 -14.97 -1.67
N LEU A 134 12.91 -16.01 -1.36
CA LEU A 134 12.44 -17.39 -1.38
C LEU A 134 12.67 -18.05 -0.01
N PRO A 135 11.80 -18.97 0.42
CA PRO A 135 12.06 -19.81 1.59
C PRO A 135 13.36 -20.61 1.41
N GLU A 136 14.06 -20.88 2.50
CA GLU A 136 15.29 -21.67 2.49
C GLU A 136 15.10 -23.03 1.80
N SER A 137 13.99 -23.72 2.04
CA SER A 137 13.68 -25.02 1.39
C SER A 137 13.49 -24.95 -0.13
N GLU A 138 13.20 -23.78 -0.69
CA GLU A 138 13.02 -23.56 -2.12
C GLU A 138 14.28 -23.00 -2.80
N CYS A 139 15.29 -22.66 -2.01
CA CYS A 139 16.60 -22.25 -2.51
C CYS A 139 17.43 -23.49 -2.85
N GLY A 140 18.04 -23.53 -4.04
CA GLY A 140 19.06 -24.52 -4.35
C GLY A 140 20.32 -24.34 -3.49
N GLU A 141 21.32 -25.22 -3.65
CA GLU A 141 22.64 -25.14 -2.98
C GLU A 141 23.49 -23.91 -3.38
N ALA A 142 22.88 -22.78 -3.76
CA ALA A 142 23.56 -21.59 -4.21
C ALA A 142 24.30 -20.90 -3.04
N GLU A 143 25.62 -20.80 -3.18
CA GLU A 143 26.49 -20.11 -2.25
C GLU A 143 26.14 -18.61 -2.17
N ARG A 144 25.91 -18.14 -0.93
CA ARG A 144 25.82 -16.72 -0.50
C ARG A 144 24.48 -16.01 -0.71
N LEU A 145 23.38 -16.65 -0.33
CA LEU A 145 22.13 -15.92 -0.11
C LEU A 145 22.14 -15.24 1.26
N SER A 146 21.64 -14.00 1.33
CA SER A 146 21.51 -13.27 2.60
C SER A 146 20.13 -13.51 3.19
N GLU A 147 20.08 -13.82 4.49
CA GLU A 147 18.82 -14.06 5.21
C GLU A 147 18.07 -12.75 5.43
N LEU A 148 16.80 -12.71 5.01
CA LEU A 148 15.92 -11.56 5.16
C LEU A 148 15.39 -11.42 6.61
N PRO A 149 15.01 -10.20 7.03
CA PRO A 149 14.64 -9.96 8.43
C PRO A 149 13.22 -10.47 8.71
N THR A 150 13.10 -11.69 9.23
CA THR A 150 11.81 -12.25 9.66
C THR A 150 11.37 -11.69 11.03
N LEU A 151 10.08 -11.37 11.15
CA LEU A 151 9.47 -10.80 12.35
C LEU A 151 9.35 -11.87 13.44
N THR A 152 9.98 -11.68 14.59
CA THR A 152 9.75 -12.56 15.75
C THR A 152 8.39 -12.29 16.41
N ARG A 153 7.81 -13.28 17.12
CA ARG A 153 6.54 -13.12 17.87
C ARG A 153 6.62 -12.00 18.92
N GLU A 154 7.77 -11.83 19.55
CA GLU A 154 8.05 -10.76 20.52
C GLU A 154 7.99 -9.38 19.85
N ALA A 155 8.62 -9.24 18.68
CA ALA A 155 8.59 -8.02 17.89
C ALA A 155 7.18 -7.69 17.36
N GLU A 156 6.41 -8.69 16.92
CA GLU A 156 5.00 -8.48 16.54
C GLU A 156 4.19 -7.97 17.73
N THR A 157 4.37 -8.57 18.91
CA THR A 157 3.70 -8.14 20.14
C THR A 157 4.05 -6.70 20.50
N ALA A 158 5.32 -6.31 20.37
CA ALA A 158 5.75 -4.94 20.56
C ALA A 158 5.09 -3.97 19.55
N TRP A 159 5.03 -4.34 18.27
CA TRP A 159 4.36 -3.53 17.24
C TRP A 159 2.86 -3.36 17.52
N ARG A 160 2.18 -4.41 18.00
CA ARG A 160 0.77 -4.33 18.41
C ARG A 160 0.57 -3.42 19.62
N ALA A 161 1.46 -3.48 20.60
CA ALA A 161 1.41 -2.62 21.78
C ALA A 161 1.63 -1.15 21.42
N ASP A 162 2.64 -0.87 20.58
CA ASP A 162 2.91 0.48 20.06
C ASP A 162 1.70 1.04 19.30
N PHE A 163 1.07 0.20 18.47
CA PHE A 163 -0.15 0.58 17.76
C PHE A 163 -1.30 0.89 18.71
N ALA A 164 -1.59 0.01 19.66
CA ALA A 164 -2.67 0.21 20.64
C ALA A 164 -2.49 1.52 21.41
N ALA A 165 -1.26 1.83 21.84
CA ALA A 165 -0.93 3.10 22.47
C ALA A 165 -1.17 4.30 21.54
N SER A 166 -0.82 4.19 20.26
CA SER A 166 -0.97 5.29 19.29
C SER A 166 -2.42 5.67 18.97
N VAL A 167 -3.37 4.75 19.17
CA VAL A 167 -4.80 4.99 18.88
C VAL A 167 -5.64 5.21 20.15
N ALA A 168 -5.09 4.98 21.34
CA ALA A 168 -5.84 4.94 22.60
C ALA A 168 -6.68 6.21 22.88
N ASP A 169 -6.13 7.38 22.56
CA ASP A 169 -6.77 8.68 22.81
C ASP A 169 -7.94 8.97 21.86
N GLY A 170 -8.03 8.26 20.73
CA GLY A 170 -9.05 8.47 19.69
C GLY A 170 -10.24 7.52 19.77
N LEU A 171 -10.22 6.54 20.68
CA LEU A 171 -11.24 5.49 20.78
C LEU A 171 -12.20 5.73 21.94
N ASP A 172 -13.46 5.35 21.73
CA ASP A 172 -14.42 5.17 22.83
C ASP A 172 -14.03 3.98 23.72
N ASP A 173 -14.64 3.88 24.90
CA ASP A 173 -14.26 2.85 25.89
C ASP A 173 -14.50 1.42 25.37
N ASN A 174 -15.54 1.20 24.56
CA ASN A 174 -15.87 -0.12 24.03
C ASN A 174 -14.87 -0.57 22.95
N ASP A 175 -14.48 0.32 22.06
CA ASP A 175 -13.46 0.02 21.05
C ASP A 175 -12.06 -0.07 21.66
N ARG A 176 -11.77 0.72 22.71
CA ARG A 176 -10.54 0.58 23.50
C ARG A 176 -10.45 -0.80 24.15
N ASP A 177 -11.53 -1.29 24.76
CA ASP A 177 -11.59 -2.63 25.35
C ASP A 177 -11.37 -3.73 24.30
N LYS A 178 -11.95 -3.59 23.10
CA LYS A 178 -11.70 -4.54 22.00
C LYS A 178 -10.25 -4.55 21.55
N VAL A 179 -9.61 -3.37 21.46
CA VAL A 179 -8.17 -3.26 21.12
C VAL A 179 -7.32 -3.93 22.19
N ASN A 180 -7.64 -3.73 23.48
CA ASN A 180 -6.94 -4.40 24.59
C ASN A 180 -7.08 -5.91 24.52
N VAL A 181 -8.30 -6.44 24.30
CA VAL A 181 -8.54 -7.88 24.15
C VAL A 181 -7.80 -8.44 22.91
N TRP A 182 -7.78 -7.70 21.81
CA TRP A 182 -7.04 -8.07 20.60
C TRP A 182 -5.53 -8.17 20.86
N LEU A 183 -4.97 -7.24 21.63
CA LEU A 183 -3.57 -7.23 22.03
C LEU A 183 -3.24 -8.38 22.99
N GLU A 184 -4.00 -8.53 24.07
CA GLU A 184 -3.77 -9.57 25.10
C GLU A 184 -3.88 -10.99 24.55
N ARG A 185 -4.87 -11.23 23.69
CA ARG A 185 -5.15 -12.57 23.14
C ARG A 185 -4.51 -12.82 21.78
N GLN A 186 -3.70 -11.89 21.27
CA GLN A 186 -3.02 -11.99 19.97
C GLN A 186 -3.99 -12.37 18.84
N LEU A 187 -5.18 -11.75 18.82
CA LEU A 187 -6.23 -12.11 17.86
C LEU A 187 -5.88 -11.63 16.45
N SER A 188 -6.54 -12.21 15.43
CA SER A 188 -6.40 -11.75 14.05
C SER A 188 -6.88 -10.30 13.88
N THR A 189 -6.42 -9.60 12.83
CA THR A 189 -6.86 -8.24 12.46
C THR A 189 -8.38 -8.09 12.40
N ARG A 190 -9.14 -9.14 12.05
CA ARG A 190 -10.60 -9.09 11.99
C ARG A 190 -11.29 -8.89 13.34
N ALA A 191 -10.58 -9.11 14.44
CA ALA A 191 -11.09 -8.87 15.78
C ALA A 191 -11.01 -7.39 16.21
N LEU A 192 -10.25 -6.56 15.49
CA LEU A 192 -10.19 -5.12 15.71
C LEU A 192 -11.50 -4.44 15.24
N PRO A 193 -11.89 -3.30 15.85
CA PRO A 193 -12.94 -2.44 15.30
C PRO A 193 -12.68 -2.06 13.83
N THR A 194 -13.72 -2.05 13.00
CA THR A 194 -13.60 -1.85 11.54
C THR A 194 -12.83 -0.59 11.18
N ASP A 195 -13.05 0.50 11.93
CA ASP A 195 -12.46 1.81 11.65
C ASP A 195 -10.96 1.86 11.94
N VAL A 196 -10.44 0.97 12.81
CA VAL A 196 -9.01 0.89 13.12
C VAL A 196 -8.27 -0.20 12.34
N GLN A 197 -8.97 -1.10 11.65
CA GLN A 197 -8.34 -2.16 10.86
C GLN A 197 -7.46 -1.60 9.75
N GLY A 198 -7.91 -0.54 9.07
CA GLY A 198 -7.12 0.17 8.06
C GLY A 198 -5.83 0.73 8.66
N THR A 199 -5.97 1.48 9.75
CA THR A 199 -4.86 2.10 10.48
C THR A 199 -3.84 1.07 10.98
N TRP A 200 -4.29 -0.08 11.46
CA TRP A 200 -3.39 -1.19 11.85
C TRP A 200 -2.59 -1.72 10.66
N ASN A 201 -3.25 -1.98 9.53
CA ASN A 201 -2.57 -2.49 8.34
C ASN A 201 -1.57 -1.46 7.77
N ASP A 202 -1.87 -0.16 7.90
CA ASP A 202 -0.95 0.91 7.53
C ASP A 202 0.27 0.95 8.46
N HIS A 203 0.03 0.85 9.77
CA HIS A 203 1.09 0.77 10.77
C HIS A 203 2.01 -0.43 10.54
N LEU A 204 1.44 -1.62 10.33
CA LEU A 204 2.19 -2.83 10.06
C LEU A 204 3.01 -2.71 8.77
N ARG A 205 2.43 -2.15 7.69
CA ARG A 205 3.15 -1.91 6.44
C ARG A 205 4.32 -0.97 6.61
N ALA A 206 4.15 0.15 7.31
CA ALA A 206 5.22 1.09 7.59
C ALA A 206 6.39 0.40 8.32
N ARG A 207 6.09 -0.36 9.39
CA ARG A 207 7.09 -1.10 10.16
C ARG A 207 7.84 -2.17 9.34
N VAL A 208 7.13 -2.90 8.48
CA VAL A 208 7.74 -3.89 7.59
C VAL A 208 8.67 -3.21 6.57
N LEU A 209 8.26 -2.09 5.99
CA LEU A 209 9.09 -1.35 5.03
C LEU A 209 10.35 -0.81 5.69
N ASP A 210 10.21 -0.14 6.84
CA ASP A 210 11.35 0.40 7.60
C ASP A 210 12.36 -0.70 7.89
N ARG A 211 11.88 -1.88 8.30
CA ARG A 211 12.73 -3.04 8.57
C ARG A 211 13.45 -3.56 7.33
N LEU A 212 12.75 -3.67 6.20
CA LEU A 212 13.35 -4.11 4.93
C LEU A 212 14.42 -3.15 4.45
N ARG A 213 14.14 -1.85 4.49
CA ARG A 213 15.10 -0.83 4.07
C ARG A 213 16.33 -0.77 4.96
N GLN A 214 16.13 -0.85 6.28
CA GLN A 214 17.24 -0.94 7.21
C GLN A 214 18.11 -2.17 6.89
N TRP A 215 17.49 -3.31 6.61
CA TRP A 215 18.22 -4.52 6.26
C TRP A 215 18.99 -4.40 4.94
N PHE A 216 18.39 -3.87 3.88
CA PHE A 216 19.08 -3.63 2.60
C PHE A 216 20.27 -2.69 2.78
N HIS A 217 20.08 -1.62 3.57
CA HIS A 217 21.14 -0.69 3.92
C HIS A 217 22.28 -1.35 4.71
N ASP A 218 21.97 -2.11 5.75
CA ASP A 218 22.97 -2.77 6.61
C ASP A 218 23.81 -3.81 5.87
N HIS A 219 23.28 -4.37 4.78
CA HIS A 219 23.96 -5.38 3.96
C HIS A 219 24.64 -4.78 2.72
N ASP A 220 24.60 -3.46 2.53
CA ASP A 220 25.14 -2.78 1.34
C ASP A 220 24.55 -3.33 0.03
N ILE A 221 23.24 -3.61 0.04
CA ILE A 221 22.47 -4.10 -1.11
C ILE A 221 21.53 -2.99 -1.57
N ASP A 222 21.56 -2.68 -2.88
CA ASP A 222 20.62 -1.73 -3.46
C ASP A 222 19.16 -2.19 -3.28
N GLU A 223 18.30 -1.27 -2.85
CA GLU A 223 16.87 -1.52 -2.71
C GLU A 223 16.26 -1.88 -4.08
N PRO A 224 15.46 -2.96 -4.18
CA PRO A 224 14.76 -3.28 -5.42
C PRO A 224 13.86 -2.11 -5.84
N ALA A 225 13.97 -1.67 -7.10
CA ALA A 225 13.15 -0.58 -7.63
C ALA A 225 11.63 -0.87 -7.57
N ASP A 226 11.25 -2.13 -7.39
CA ASP A 226 9.88 -2.63 -7.23
C ASP A 226 9.53 -3.04 -5.79
N LEU A 227 10.30 -2.59 -4.78
CA LEU A 227 9.99 -2.84 -3.35
C LEU A 227 8.54 -2.44 -3.04
N LEU A 228 8.11 -1.31 -3.59
CA LEU A 228 6.74 -0.83 -3.55
C LEU A 228 6.09 -1.03 -4.91
N VAL A 229 5.14 -1.95 -4.97
CA VAL A 229 4.31 -2.18 -6.14
C VAL A 229 3.04 -1.36 -6.00
N ALA A 230 2.62 -0.67 -7.06
CA ALA A 230 1.30 -0.05 -7.08
C ALA A 230 0.27 -1.14 -6.78
N ALA A 231 -0.52 -0.96 -5.72
CA ALA A 231 -1.65 -1.79 -5.38
C ALA A 231 -2.51 -1.82 -6.63
N SER A 232 -2.42 -2.92 -7.36
CA SER A 232 -3.31 -3.15 -8.47
C SER A 232 -4.69 -3.08 -7.85
N LYS A 233 -5.51 -2.10 -8.24
CA LYS A 233 -6.95 -2.18 -7.96
C LYS A 233 -7.29 -3.62 -8.26
N PRO A 234 -7.88 -4.40 -7.32
CA PRO A 234 -8.25 -5.76 -7.62
C PRO A 234 -9.07 -5.64 -8.88
N ALA A 235 -8.49 -6.03 -10.03
CA ALA A 235 -9.15 -5.93 -11.31
C ALA A 235 -10.45 -6.63 -11.06
N ASP A 236 -11.57 -5.91 -11.18
CA ASP A 236 -12.86 -6.37 -10.67
C ASP A 236 -12.96 -7.82 -11.08
N ARG A 237 -12.77 -8.76 -10.13
CA ARG A 237 -12.54 -10.17 -10.49
C ARG A 237 -13.80 -10.77 -11.12
N ARG A 238 -14.86 -9.96 -11.16
CA ARG A 238 -16.11 -10.16 -11.88
C ARG A 238 -16.00 -9.98 -13.39
N ASP A 239 -14.93 -9.38 -13.91
CA ASP A 239 -14.72 -9.09 -15.34
C ASP A 239 -13.26 -9.37 -15.76
N GLY A 240 -12.70 -10.51 -15.30
CA GLY A 240 -11.46 -11.00 -15.88
C GLY A 240 -11.65 -11.25 -17.39
N PRO A 241 -10.70 -10.85 -18.26
CA PRO A 241 -10.75 -11.25 -19.67
C PRO A 241 -10.86 -12.77 -19.74
N GLY A 242 -11.91 -13.25 -20.41
CA GLY A 242 -12.24 -14.68 -20.49
C GLY A 242 -13.24 -15.19 -19.45
N LEU A 243 -13.77 -14.37 -18.53
CA LEU A 243 -14.83 -14.82 -17.63
C LEU A 243 -16.11 -15.18 -18.39
N ASP A 244 -16.48 -14.39 -19.40
CA ASP A 244 -17.63 -14.70 -20.25
C ASP A 244 -17.38 -15.94 -21.12
N GLU A 245 -16.13 -16.16 -21.55
CA GLU A 245 -15.74 -17.40 -22.24
C GLU A 245 -15.84 -18.62 -21.32
N LEU A 246 -15.39 -18.48 -20.07
CA LEU A 246 -15.50 -19.51 -19.04
C LEU A 246 -16.96 -19.78 -18.68
N ARG A 247 -17.79 -18.73 -18.53
CA ARG A 247 -19.25 -18.89 -18.33
C ARG A 247 -19.88 -19.63 -19.50
N ALA A 248 -19.57 -19.23 -20.74
CA ALA A 248 -20.08 -19.89 -21.93
C ALA A 248 -19.63 -21.37 -22.01
N PHE A 249 -18.39 -21.66 -21.64
CA PHE A 249 -17.88 -23.03 -21.56
C PHE A 249 -18.61 -23.86 -20.51
N VAL A 250 -18.73 -23.35 -19.27
CA VAL A 250 -19.45 -24.05 -18.19
C VAL A 250 -20.91 -24.28 -18.57
N ILE A 251 -21.59 -23.31 -19.19
CA ILE A 251 -22.97 -23.48 -19.69
C ILE A 251 -23.04 -24.61 -20.73
N ARG A 252 -22.09 -24.67 -21.68
CA ARG A 252 -22.04 -25.77 -22.66
C ARG A 252 -21.81 -27.14 -22.00
N CYS A 253 -20.94 -27.22 -20.99
CA CYS A 253 -20.75 -28.45 -20.24
C CYS A 253 -22.06 -28.90 -19.57
N VAL A 254 -22.71 -27.99 -18.84
CA VAL A 254 -23.98 -28.26 -18.13
C VAL A 254 -25.09 -28.67 -19.12
N GLN A 255 -25.16 -28.07 -20.31
CA GLN A 255 -26.14 -28.43 -21.35
C GLN A 255 -25.94 -29.83 -21.94
N ASN A 256 -24.74 -30.40 -21.85
CA ASN A 256 -24.43 -31.74 -22.34
C ASN A 256 -24.37 -32.80 -21.24
N MET A 257 -24.52 -32.40 -19.97
CA MET A 257 -24.54 -33.33 -18.84
C MET A 257 -25.86 -34.09 -18.77
N ASN A 258 -25.78 -35.36 -18.42
CA ASN A 258 -26.94 -36.19 -18.10
C ASN A 258 -27.43 -35.95 -16.65
N PHE A 259 -28.53 -36.59 -16.27
CA PHE A 259 -29.14 -36.39 -14.95
C PHE A 259 -28.21 -36.77 -13.79
N GLU A 260 -27.47 -37.88 -13.93
CA GLU A 260 -26.55 -38.37 -12.90
C GLU A 260 -25.41 -37.37 -12.68
N GLU A 261 -24.80 -36.89 -13.77
CA GLU A 261 -23.75 -35.87 -13.75
C GLU A 261 -24.23 -34.53 -13.15
N LEU A 262 -25.45 -34.11 -13.48
CA LEU A 262 -26.05 -32.91 -12.89
C LEU A 262 -26.32 -33.06 -11.39
N SER A 263 -26.68 -34.25 -10.93
CA SER A 263 -26.96 -34.51 -9.52
C SER A 263 -25.70 -34.45 -8.63
N GLU A 264 -24.52 -34.68 -9.22
CA GLU A 264 -23.24 -34.61 -8.54
C GLU A 264 -22.61 -33.20 -8.55
N LEU A 265 -23.18 -32.26 -9.32
CA LEU A 265 -22.63 -30.93 -9.49
C LEU A 265 -22.66 -30.14 -8.17
N ARG A 266 -21.48 -29.92 -7.57
CA ARG A 266 -21.33 -29.13 -6.34
C ARG A 266 -21.25 -27.64 -6.65
N LEU A 267 -22.37 -26.95 -6.49
CA LEU A 267 -22.43 -25.49 -6.60
C LEU A 267 -22.12 -24.83 -5.24
N PRO A 268 -21.25 -23.81 -5.19
CA PRO A 268 -21.03 -23.06 -3.96
C PRO A 268 -22.32 -22.41 -3.46
N PRO A 269 -22.67 -22.49 -2.16
CA PRO A 269 -23.90 -21.90 -1.62
C PRO A 269 -24.06 -20.40 -1.94
N GLN A 270 -22.96 -19.66 -2.01
CA GLN A 270 -22.98 -18.24 -2.36
C GLN A 270 -23.38 -17.98 -3.82
N ALA A 271 -23.10 -18.91 -4.75
CA ALA A 271 -23.55 -18.78 -6.12
C ALA A 271 -25.07 -18.95 -6.21
N LEU A 272 -25.61 -19.95 -5.52
CA LEU A 272 -27.06 -20.23 -5.45
C LEU A 272 -27.85 -19.05 -4.88
N LEU A 273 -27.40 -18.48 -3.75
CA LEU A 273 -28.04 -17.31 -3.13
C LEU A 273 -28.07 -16.07 -4.03
N ARG A 274 -27.10 -15.93 -4.96
CA ARG A 274 -27.07 -14.83 -5.93
C ARG A 274 -28.07 -15.04 -7.06
N THR A 275 -28.28 -16.28 -7.49
CA THR A 275 -29.30 -16.63 -8.49
C THR A 275 -30.72 -16.44 -7.98
N GLU A 276 -31.02 -16.82 -6.72
CA GLU A 276 -32.36 -16.67 -6.15
C GLU A 276 -32.80 -15.22 -5.95
N ARG A 277 -31.84 -14.30 -5.78
CA ARG A 277 -32.11 -12.86 -5.63
C ARG A 277 -32.39 -12.14 -6.95
N ARG A 278 -32.14 -12.77 -8.10
CA ARG A 278 -32.49 -12.21 -9.42
C ARG A 278 -33.85 -12.78 -9.83
N PRO A 279 -34.88 -11.95 -10.05
CA PRO A 279 -36.15 -12.44 -10.57
C PRO A 279 -35.91 -13.12 -11.92
N HIS A 280 -36.24 -14.40 -12.00
CA HIS A 280 -36.00 -15.20 -13.20
C HIS A 280 -36.97 -14.75 -14.31
N PRO A 281 -36.48 -14.34 -15.49
CA PRO A 281 -37.32 -13.76 -16.55
C PRO A 281 -38.38 -14.72 -17.12
N TRP A 282 -38.22 -16.03 -16.92
CA TRP A 282 -39.15 -17.06 -17.40
C TRP A 282 -40.28 -17.43 -16.42
N ARG A 283 -40.42 -16.74 -15.27
CA ARG A 283 -41.55 -16.94 -14.34
C ARG A 283 -42.76 -16.03 -14.62
N GLY A 284 -42.80 -15.37 -15.78
CA GLY A 284 -44.01 -14.73 -16.30
C GLY A 284 -44.70 -15.63 -17.33
N ASP A 285 -46.02 -15.73 -17.25
CA ASP A 285 -46.92 -16.23 -18.31
C ASP A 285 -47.20 -17.74 -18.39
N ALA A 286 -47.48 -18.39 -17.25
CA ALA A 286 -48.23 -19.67 -17.23
C ALA A 286 -49.48 -19.61 -16.31
N ALA A 287 -50.13 -18.46 -16.25
CA ALA A 287 -51.45 -18.31 -15.62
C ALA A 287 -52.34 -17.42 -16.48
N LYS A 288 -52.84 -17.98 -17.58
CA LYS A 288 -54.12 -17.64 -18.21
C LYS A 288 -54.74 -18.90 -18.78
#